data_AF-A0AAV8ZRW7-F1
#
_entry.id   AF-A0AAV8ZRW7-F1
#
_cell.length_a   1.000
_cell.length_b   1.000
_cell.length_c   1.000
_cell.angle_alpha   90.00
_cell.angle_beta   90.00
_cell.angle_gamma   90.00
#
_symmetry.space_group_name_H-M   'P 1'
#
loop_
_entity.id
_entity.type
_entity.pdbx_description
1 polymer ?
#
loop_
_entity_poly.entity_id
_entity_poly.type
_entity_poly.pdbx_seq_one_letter_code
_entity_poly.pdbx_strand_id
1 'polypeptide(L)' 'MLNVLGAKTDFIVDTVNAGAGTLAVNIDGPSKVSMDCTEVEEGYKVRYTPLAPGDYYVSIKYNNNHIVGSPFKVHSKGMV' A
#
# COMPACT_ATOMS: atom_id res chain seq x y z
N MET A 1 9.29 6.48 2.85
CA MET A 1 9.45 5.24 3.64
C MET A 1 10.43 4.33 2.94
N LEU A 2 11.24 3.58 3.69
CA LEU A 2 12.22 2.64 3.17
C LEU A 2 11.72 1.21 3.38
N ASN A 3 11.67 0.41 2.32
CA ASN A 3 11.34 -1.02 2.39
C ASN A 3 12.57 -1.89 2.12
N VAL A 4 12.50 -3.13 2.57
CA VAL A 4 13.49 -4.20 2.32
C VAL A 4 12.87 -5.23 1.36
N LEU A 5 13.61 -5.65 0.33
CA LEU A 5 13.14 -6.69 -0.60
C LEU A 5 12.87 -8.02 0.11
N GLY A 6 11.83 -8.73 -0.34
CA GLY A 6 11.42 -10.02 0.21
C GLY A 6 10.79 -9.96 1.61
N ALA A 7 10.88 -8.82 2.30
CA ALA A 7 10.20 -8.59 3.56
C ALA A 7 8.76 -8.11 3.34
N LYS A 8 7.84 -8.68 4.12
CA LYS A 8 6.45 -8.21 4.18
C LYS A 8 6.43 -6.81 4.78
N THR A 9 5.93 -5.85 4.03
CA THR A 9 5.67 -4.47 4.49
C THR A 9 4.16 -4.28 4.63
N ASP A 10 3.71 -3.68 5.72
CA ASP A 10 2.29 -3.37 5.92
C ASP A 10 2.03 -1.94 6.36
N PHE A 11 0.83 -1.46 6.02
CA PHE A 11 0.28 -0.17 6.44
C PHE A 11 -1.22 -0.32 6.67
N ILE A 12 -1.79 0.60 7.45
CA ILE A 12 -3.23 0.65 7.72
C ILE A 12 -3.82 1.84 6.97
N VAL A 13 -4.94 1.60 6.28
CA VAL A 13 -5.81 2.64 5.76
C VAL A 13 -6.94 2.85 6.76
N ASP A 14 -6.89 3.98 7.46
CA ASP A 14 -7.95 4.36 8.39
C ASP A 14 -9.20 4.77 7.63
N THR A 15 -10.27 4.00 7.79
CA THR A 15 -11.58 4.26 7.19
C THR A 15 -12.70 4.39 8.22
N VAL A 16 -12.37 4.45 9.52
CA VAL A 16 -13.36 4.40 10.63
C VAL A 16 -14.40 5.52 10.49
N ASN A 17 -13.95 6.71 10.07
CA ASN A 17 -14.81 7.89 9.92
C ASN A 17 -15.08 8.26 8.44
N ALA A 18 -14.77 7.37 7.49
CA ALA A 18 -14.92 7.65 6.06
C ALA A 18 -16.35 7.49 5.54
N GLY A 19 -17.24 6.85 6.33
CA GLY A 19 -18.59 6.48 5.91
C GLY A 19 -18.62 5.16 5.14
N ALA A 20 -19.73 4.89 4.44
CA ALA A 20 -19.84 3.71 3.59
C ALA A 20 -19.17 3.95 2.22
N GLY A 21 -18.45 2.96 1.73
CA GLY A 21 -17.75 3.09 0.46
C GLY A 21 -16.84 1.92 0.11
N THR A 22 -16.18 2.05 -1.03
CA THR A 22 -15.26 1.04 -1.55
C THR A 22 -13.83 1.55 -1.49
N LEU A 23 -12.95 0.78 -0.85
CA LEU A 23 -11.50 1.00 -0.84
C LEU A 23 -10.86 0.26 -2.03
N ALA A 24 -10.05 0.97 -2.81
CA ALA A 24 -9.22 0.39 -3.86
C ALA A 24 -7.75 0.74 -3.63
N VAL A 25 -6.88 -0.27 -3.64
CA VAL A 25 -5.44 -0.12 -3.44
C VAL A 25 -4.70 -0.72 -4.64
N ASN A 26 -3.78 0.05 -5.22
CA ASN A 26 -2.90 -0.39 -6.30
C ASN A 26 -1.45 -0.07 -5.96
N ILE A 27 -0.52 -0.96 -6.32
CA ILE A 27 0.91 -0.77 -6.12
C ILE A 27 1.62 -0.94 -7.45
N ASP A 28 2.08 0.16 -8.02
CA ASP A 28 2.85 0.18 -9.26
C ASP A 28 4.34 0.29 -8.95
N GLY A 29 5.19 -0.35 -9.75
CA GLY A 29 6.63 -0.30 -9.55
C GLY A 29 7.42 -1.26 -10.45
N PRO A 30 8.72 -1.46 -10.16
CA PRO A 30 9.63 -2.24 -11.00
C PRO A 30 9.34 -3.75 -11.01
N SER A 31 8.49 -4.25 -10.11
CA SER A 31 8.02 -5.63 -10.13
C SER A 31 6.54 -5.70 -9.74
N LYS A 32 5.87 -6.78 -10.15
CA LYS A 32 4.62 -7.18 -9.49
C LYS A 32 4.89 -7.47 -8.01
N VAL A 33 3.91 -7.19 -7.17
CA VAL A 33 3.94 -7.49 -5.74
C VAL A 33 2.79 -8.43 -5.41
N SER A 34 3.02 -9.37 -4.48
CA SER A 34 1.92 -10.04 -3.79
C SER A 34 1.33 -9.04 -2.81
N MET A 35 0.00 -8.92 -2.78
CA MET A 35 -0.71 -8.01 -1.89
C MET A 35 -1.88 -8.72 -1.25
N ASP A 36 -2.00 -8.58 0.07
CA ASP A 36 -3.10 -9.07 0.88
C ASP A 36 -3.76 -7.87 1.59
N CYS A 37 -5.08 -7.90 1.71
CA CYS A 37 -5.86 -6.91 2.45
C CYS A 37 -6.69 -7.61 3.51
N THR A 38 -6.68 -7.11 4.73
CA THR A 38 -7.44 -7.67 5.86
C THR A 38 -8.10 -6.55 6.64
N GLU A 39 -9.38 -6.71 6.94
CA GLU A 39 -10.12 -5.77 7.79
C GLU A 39 -9.66 -5.90 9.25
N VAL A 40 -9.45 -4.76 9.90
CA VAL A 40 -9.01 -4.60 11.29
C VAL A 40 -9.85 -3.50 11.95
N GLU A 41 -9.77 -3.34 13.27
CA GLU A 41 -10.57 -2.34 14.00
C GLU A 41 -10.37 -0.91 13.48
N GLU A 42 -9.15 -0.59 13.04
CA GLU A 42 -8.81 0.73 12.50
C GLU A 42 -9.16 0.91 11.01
N GLY A 43 -9.70 -0.10 10.33
CA GLY A 43 -10.03 -0.05 8.90
C GLY A 43 -9.42 -1.22 8.14
N TYR A 44 -8.52 -0.96 7.19
CA TYR A 44 -7.94 -2.00 6.34
C TYR A 44 -6.43 -2.07 6.46
N LYS A 45 -5.92 -3.23 6.91
CA LYS A 45 -4.50 -3.54 6.90
C LYS A 45 -4.10 -4.11 5.54
N VAL A 46 -3.24 -3.39 4.83
CA VAL A 46 -2.68 -3.80 3.54
C VAL A 46 -1.26 -4.28 3.75
N ARG A 47 -0.94 -5.45 3.21
CA ARG A 47 0.40 -6.04 3.27
C ARG A 47 0.88 -6.36 1.86
N TYR A 48 2.13 -6.02 1.56
CA TYR A 48 2.76 -6.35 0.28
C TYR A 48 4.23 -6.72 0.44
N THR A 49 4.76 -7.41 -0.56
CA THR A 49 6.16 -7.83 -0.61
C THR A 49 6.81 -7.36 -1.91
N PRO A 50 7.68 -6.33 -1.88
CA PRO A 50 8.44 -5.92 -3.06
C PRO A 50 9.55 -6.93 -3.37
N LEU A 51 9.75 -7.23 -4.66
CA LEU A 51 10.72 -8.23 -5.13
C LEU A 51 11.86 -7.64 -5.97
N ALA A 52 11.74 -6.38 -6.40
CA ALA A 52 12.80 -5.66 -7.10
C ALA A 52 13.12 -4.33 -6.40
N PRO A 53 14.38 -3.89 -6.39
CA PRO A 53 14.74 -2.58 -5.84
C PRO A 53 14.18 -1.47 -6.74
N GLY A 54 13.89 -0.31 -6.14
CA GLY A 54 13.43 0.87 -6.86
C GLY A 54 12.23 1.56 -6.21
N ASP A 55 11.65 2.49 -6.95
CA ASP A 55 10.52 3.29 -6.51
C ASP A 55 9.20 2.60 -6.83
N TYR A 56 8.37 2.44 -5.80
CA TYR A 56 7.00 1.98 -5.89
C TYR A 56 6.04 3.12 -5.57
N TYR A 57 4.85 3.09 -6.17
CA TYR A 57 3.78 4.07 -5.99
C TYR A 57 2.53 3.36 -5.50
N VAL A 58 2.13 3.66 -4.26
CA VAL A 58 0.93 3.11 -3.63
C VAL A 58 -0.23 4.08 -3.87
N SER A 59 -1.14 3.72 -4.76
CA SER A 59 -2.37 4.45 -5.03
C SER A 59 -3.49 3.93 -4.14
N ILE A 60 -4.14 4.82 -3.40
CA ILE A 60 -5.24 4.51 -2.50
C ILE A 60 -6.40 5.41 -2.88
N LYS A 61 -7.51 4.78 -3.26
CA LYS A 61 -8.75 5.45 -3.62
C LYS A 61 -9.88 5.00 -2.72
N TYR A 62 -10.69 5.94 -2.27
CA TYR A 62 -11.94 5.69 -1.57
C TYR A 62 -13.09 6.26 -2.41
N ASN A 63 -14.08 5.43 -2.73
CA ASN A 63 -15.17 5.79 -3.65
C ASN A 63 -14.64 6.40 -4.97
N ASN A 64 -13.64 5.74 -5.57
CA ASN A 64 -12.95 6.14 -6.80
C ASN A 64 -12.15 7.45 -6.75
N ASN A 65 -12.08 8.12 -5.60
CA ASN A 65 -11.31 9.35 -5.41
C ASN A 65 -10.02 9.08 -4.64
N HIS A 66 -8.91 9.70 -5.03
CA HIS A 66 -7.66 9.59 -4.28
C HIS A 66 -7.82 10.18 -2.88
N ILE A 67 -7.31 9.47 -1.88
CA ILE A 67 -7.17 10.04 -0.54
C ILE A 67 -6.03 11.07 -0.52
N VAL A 68 -6.00 11.91 0.50
CA VAL A 68 -4.91 12.88 0.69
C VAL A 68 -3.56 12.16 0.74
N GLY A 69 -2.60 12.64 -0.05
CA GLY A 69 -1.25 12.08 -0.15
C GLY A 69 -1.11 10.92 -1.14
N SER A 70 -2.21 10.38 -1.67
CA SER A 70 -2.13 9.38 -2.74
C SER A 70 -1.79 10.03 -4.10
N PRO A 71 -0.89 9.44 -4.90
CA PRO A 71 -0.11 8.22 -4.63
C PRO A 71 1.09 8.44 -3.69
N PHE A 72 1.35 7.47 -2.81
CA PHE A 72 2.48 7.49 -1.90
C PHE A 72 3.71 6.85 -2.55
N LYS A 73 4.82 7.59 -2.59
CA LYS A 73 6.10 7.07 -3.09
C LYS A 73 6.84 6.30 -1.99
N VAL A 74 7.21 5.05 -2.27
CA VAL A 74 7.96 4.18 -1.38
C VAL A 74 9.20 3.67 -2.08
N HIS A 75 10.36 3.80 -1.43
CA HIS A 75 11.63 3.34 -1.99
C HIS A 75 12.00 1.99 -1.39
N SER A 76 12.18 0.98 -2.23
CA SER A 76 12.59 -0.37 -1.81
C SER A 76 14.07 -0.58 -2.11
N LYS A 77 14.86 -0.90 -1.08
CA LYS A 77 16.29 -1.21 -1.23
C LYS A 77 16.53 -2.70 -1.25
N GLY A 78 17.47 -3.13 -2.09
CA GLY A 78 18.02 -4.49 -2.05
C GLY A 78 18.68 -4.79 -0.71
N MET A 79 18.68 -6.05 -0.31
CA MET A 79 19.50 -6.51 0.82
C MET A 79 20.96 -6.34 0.40
N VAL A 80 21.71 -5.55 1.17
CA VAL A 80 23.18 -5.51 1.12
C VAL A 80 23.76 -6.52 2.08
#